data_AF-A0A7J9BNF4-F1
#
_entry.id   AF-A0A7J9BNF4-F1
#
_cell.length_a   1.000
_cell.length_b   1.000
_cell.length_c   1.000
_cell.angle_alpha   90.00
_cell.angle_beta   90.00
_cell.angle_gamma   90.00
#
_symmetry.space_group_name_H-M   'P 1'
#
loop_
_entity.id
_entity.type
_entity.pdbx_description
1 polymer ?
#
loop_
_entity_poly.entity_id
_entity_poly.type
_entity_poly.pdbx_seq_one_letter_code
_entity_poly.pdbx_strand_id
1 'polypeptide(L)' 'MEKLTQVQNQVLLSICSLLTDPNPDDPLVPEIAHMYKTDRAKYEATARSWTQKYAMG' A
#
# COMPACT_ATOMS: atom_id res chain seq x y z
N MET A 1 -4.96 -29.09 -4.67
CA MET A 1 -5.10 -27.89 -5.52
C MET A 1 -5.75 -26.73 -4.76
N GLU A 2 -6.85 -26.95 -4.01
CA GLU A 2 -7.48 -25.92 -3.15
C GLU A 2 -6.54 -25.16 -2.19
N LYS A 3 -5.61 -25.86 -1.53
CA LYS A 3 -4.66 -25.20 -0.59
C LYS A 3 -3.76 -24.19 -1.29
N LEU A 4 -3.44 -24.38 -2.58
CA LEU A 4 -2.59 -23.46 -3.34
C LEU A 4 -3.36 -22.17 -3.66
N THR A 5 -4.62 -22.28 -4.07
CA THR A 5 -5.51 -21.15 -4.36
C THR A 5 -5.84 -20.35 -3.09
N GLN A 6 -5.98 -21.05 -1.95
CA GLN A 6 -6.22 -20.40 -0.66
C GLN A 6 -5.01 -19.57 -0.19
N VAL A 7 -3.78 -20.03 -0.46
CA VAL A 7 -2.56 -19.26 -0.13
C VAL A 7 -2.42 -18.03 -1.03
N GLN A 8 -2.72 -18.17 -2.33
CA GLN A 8 -2.71 -17.04 -3.26
C GLN A 8 -3.68 -15.93 -2.84
N ASN A 9 -4.90 -16.31 -2.43
CA ASN A 9 -5.88 -15.34 -1.93
C ASN A 9 -5.42 -14.66 -0.63
N GLN A 10 -4.80 -15.41 0.29
CA GLN A 10 -4.27 -14.82 1.54
C GLN A 10 -3.16 -13.79 1.28
N VAL A 11 -2.28 -14.05 0.31
CA VAL A 11 -1.24 -13.10 -0.07
C VAL A 11 -1.82 -11.84 -0.72
N LEU A 12 -2.81 -11.99 -1.61
CA LEU A 12 -3.45 -10.83 -2.23
C LEU A 12 -4.23 -10.00 -1.20
N LEU A 13 -4.92 -10.65 -0.26
CA LEU A 13 -5.64 -9.97 0.82
C LEU A 13 -4.69 -9.24 1.76
N SER A 14 -3.52 -9.81 2.08
CA SER A 14 -2.54 -9.11 2.92
C SER A 14 -1.95 -7.89 2.22
N ILE A 15 -1.71 -7.96 0.91
CA ILE A 15 -1.28 -6.79 0.11
C ILE A 15 -2.36 -5.71 0.11
N CYS A 16 -3.62 -6.05 -0.15
CA CYS A 16 -4.72 -5.08 -0.11
C CYS A 16 -4.87 -4.42 1.27
N SER A 17 -4.71 -5.21 2.34
CA SER A 17 -4.72 -4.70 3.72
C SER A 17 -3.59 -3.69 3.94
N LEU A 18 -2.36 -4.03 3.54
CA LEU A 18 -1.19 -3.15 3.70
C LEU A 18 -1.31 -1.85 2.89
N LEU A 19 -1.89 -1.92 1.68
CA LEU A 19 -2.14 -0.72 0.87
C LEU A 19 -3.19 0.20 1.50
N THR A 20 -4.12 -0.37 2.28
CA THR A 20 -5.18 0.39 2.96
C THR A 20 -4.68 0.98 4.28
N ASP A 21 -3.88 0.22 5.02
CA ASP A 21 -3.30 0.61 6.30
C ASP A 21 -1.78 0.34 6.31
N PRO A 22 -0.97 1.27 5.77
CA PRO A 22 0.48 1.10 5.72
C PRO A 22 1.07 1.21 7.13
N ASN A 23 2.08 0.39 7.43
CA ASN A 23 2.82 0.46 8.70
C ASN A 23 3.97 1.49 8.61
N PRO A 24 3.89 2.64 9.30
CA PRO A 24 4.93 3.66 9.22
C PRO A 24 6.07 3.46 10.23
N ASP A 25 5.99 2.46 11.12
CA ASP A 25 7.02 2.14 12.12
C ASP A 25 8.07 1.16 11.58
N ASP A 26 7.74 0.41 10.54
CA ASP A 26 8.67 -0.44 9.78
C ASP A 26 8.59 -0.13 8.28
N PRO A 27 9.10 1.03 7.84
CA PRO A 27 8.92 1.48 6.47
C PRO A 27 9.98 0.92 5.53
N LEU A 28 9.54 0.44 4.36
CA LEU A 28 10.47 0.09 3.27
C LEU A 28 11.16 1.34 2.68
N VAL A 29 10.47 2.49 2.71
CA VAL A 29 10.99 3.79 2.26
C VAL A 29 10.77 4.83 3.37
N PRO A 30 11.81 5.15 4.16
CA PRO A 30 11.68 6.04 5.32
C PRO A 30 11.09 7.42 5.00
N GLU A 31 11.41 8.00 3.84
CA GLU A 31 10.94 9.32 3.44
C GLU A 31 9.43 9.36 3.21
N ILE A 32 8.87 8.28 2.63
CA ILE A 32 7.43 8.16 2.39
C ILE A 32 6.70 7.97 3.72
N ALA A 33 7.26 7.19 4.64
CA ALA A 33 6.67 7.00 5.97
C ALA A 33 6.76 8.27 6.83
N HIS A 34 7.84 9.03 6.71
CA HIS A 34 7.92 10.35 7.33
C HIS A 34 6.85 11.29 6.78
N MET A 35 6.65 11.33 5.47
CA MET A 35 5.56 12.09 4.84
C MET A 35 4.19 11.62 5.32
N TYR A 36 3.97 10.31 5.42
CA TYR A 36 2.72 9.74 5.95
C TYR A 36 2.42 10.23 7.39
N LYS A 37 3.45 10.27 8.25
CA LYS A 37 3.36 10.70 9.65
C LYS A 37 3.21 12.21 9.82
N THR A 38 3.84 13.00 8.94
CA THR A 38 3.96 14.47 9.11
C THR A 38 3.00 15.28 8.23
N ASP A 39 2.62 14.76 7.06
CA ASP A 39 1.75 15.42 6.09
C ASP A 39 0.90 14.38 5.33
N ARG A 40 -0.14 13.89 6.02
CA ARG A 40 -1.07 12.88 5.48
C ARG A 40 -1.78 13.35 4.21
N ALA A 41 -2.08 14.64 4.09
CA ALA A 41 -2.76 15.19 2.92
C ALA A 41 -1.89 15.13 1.66
N LYS A 42 -0.61 15.50 1.78
CA LYS A 42 0.37 15.38 0.69
C LYS A 42 0.65 13.93 0.31
N TYR A 43 0.76 13.05 1.30
CA TYR A 43 0.89 11.61 1.06
C TYR A 43 -0.28 11.09 0.22
N GLU A 44 -1.52 11.37 0.61
CA GLU A 44 -2.70 10.91 -0.11
C GLU A 44 -2.81 11.50 -1.53
N ALA A 45 -2.53 12.79 -1.70
CA ALA A 45 -2.55 13.42 -3.02
C ALA A 45 -1.52 12.77 -3.96
N THR A 46 -0.32 12.48 -3.44
CA THR A 46 0.74 11.79 -4.17
C THR A 46 0.31 10.37 -4.53
N ALA A 47 -0.19 9.60 -3.56
CA ALA A 47 -0.66 8.23 -3.78
C ALA A 47 -1.76 8.19 -4.86
N ARG A 48 -2.75 9.09 -4.79
CA ARG A 48 -3.81 9.20 -5.81
C ARG A 48 -3.24 9.50 -7.21
N SER A 49 -2.31 10.44 -7.31
CA SER A 49 -1.69 10.80 -8.60
C SER A 49 -0.91 9.63 -9.20
N TRP A 50 -0.21 8.85 -8.37
CA TRP A 50 0.52 7.66 -8.81
C TRP A 50 -0.43 6.54 -9.26
N THR A 51 -1.51 6.29 -8.53
CA THR A 51 -2.55 5.34 -8.93
C THR A 51 -3.15 5.74 -10.28
N GLN A 52 -3.48 7.02 -10.47
CA GLN A 52 -3.97 7.54 -11.76
C GLN A 52 -2.98 7.33 -12.90
N LYS A 53 -1.69 7.52 -12.64
CA LYS A 53 -0.66 7.44 -13.68
C LYS A 53 -0.30 6.01 -14.09
N TYR A 54 -0.32 5.06 -13.16
CA TYR A 54 0.27 3.74 -13.37
C TYR A 54 -0.70 2.56 -13.18
N ALA A 55 -1.83 2.78 -12.49
CA ALA A 55 -2.74 1.71 -12.08
C ALA A 55 -4.19 1.94 -12.52
N MET A 56 -4.47 3.01 -13.27
CA MET A 56 -5.72 3.22 -13.97
C MET A 56 -5.47 2.94 -15.46
N GLY A 57 -5.82 1.73 -15.88
CA GLY A 57 -5.81 1.30 -17.29
C GLY A 57 -7.08 1.75 -18.02
#